data_AF-A0A6I1WJL0-F1
#
_entry.id   AF-A0A6I1WJL0-F1
#
_cell.length_a   1.000
_cell.length_b   1.000
_cell.length_c   1.000
_cell.angle_alpha   90.00
_cell.angle_beta   90.00
_cell.angle_gamma   90.00
#
_symmetry.space_group_name_H-M   'P 1'
#
loop_
_entity.id
_entity.type
_entity.pdbx_description
1 polymer ?
#
loop_
_entity_poly.entity_id
_entity_poly.type
_entity_poly.pdbx_seq_one_letter_code
_entity_poly.pdbx_strand_id
1 'polypeptide(L)'
;MKKTTPDGPKAKRIQRDDHLHDDATQDLLKRLREDPPVDLETLQPTQAQGISPESPFAVLADVRALQALQHVSIMLKGAEEVSDEITEMASGIERGLVWSLVHSVEMARSLVDALLKGNGIDPEKIHHTL
;
A
#
# COMPACT_ATOMS: atom_id res chain seq x y z
N MET A 1 -27.79 -24.04 -31.44
CA MET A 1 -27.57 -22.73 -32.10
C MET A 1 -26.08 -22.42 -32.01
N LYS A 2 -25.38 -22.25 -33.13
CA LYS A 2 -23.92 -22.02 -33.15
C LYS A 2 -23.62 -20.52 -33.06
N LYS A 3 -22.83 -20.12 -32.07
CA LYS A 3 -22.42 -18.73 -31.80
C LYS A 3 -21.50 -18.25 -32.94
N THR A 4 -21.97 -17.28 -33.73
CA THR A 4 -21.23 -16.63 -34.82
C THR A 4 -20.68 -15.30 -34.33
N THR A 5 -19.47 -15.29 -33.77
CA THR A 5 -18.70 -14.05 -33.67
C THR A 5 -17.23 -14.42 -33.76
N PRO A 6 -16.46 -13.89 -34.72
CA PRO A 6 -15.03 -14.15 -34.80
C PRO A 6 -14.34 -13.49 -33.60
N ASP A 7 -13.52 -14.24 -32.88
CA ASP A 7 -12.65 -13.67 -31.86
C ASP A 7 -11.73 -12.63 -32.51
N GLY A 8 -11.78 -11.39 -32.00
CA GLY A 8 -10.87 -10.33 -32.40
C GLY A 8 -9.40 -10.72 -32.12
N PRO A 9 -8.43 -10.07 -32.77
CA PRO A 9 -7.03 -10.43 -32.62
C PRO A 9 -6.61 -10.29 -31.15
N LYS A 10 -6.20 -11.42 -30.54
CA LYS A 10 -5.69 -11.45 -29.17
C LYS A 10 -4.45 -10.57 -29.10
N ALA A 11 -4.46 -9.58 -28.20
CA ALA A 11 -3.32 -8.70 -27.97
C ALA A 11 -2.07 -9.54 -27.68
N LYS A 12 -1.05 -9.41 -28.53
CA LYS A 12 0.23 -10.09 -28.35
C LYS A 12 0.92 -9.43 -27.16
N ARG A 13 0.97 -10.12 -26.02
CA ARG A 13 1.71 -9.67 -24.83
C ARG A 13 3.18 -9.57 -25.22
N ILE A 14 3.68 -8.34 -25.37
CA ILE A 14 5.11 -8.08 -25.49
C ILE A 14 5.72 -8.52 -24.15
N GLN A 15 6.63 -9.50 -24.20
CA GLN A 15 7.37 -9.93 -23.03
C GLN A 15 8.16 -8.71 -22.55
N ARG A 16 7.84 -8.19 -21.36
CA ARG A 16 8.65 -7.15 -20.72
C ARG A 16 10.02 -7.77 -20.50
N ASP A 17 11.04 -7.12 -21.02
CA ASP A 17 12.43 -7.54 -20.84
C ASP A 17 12.87 -7.12 -19.43
N ASP A 18 12.41 -7.87 -18.42
CA ASP A 18 12.56 -7.55 -17.00
C ASP A 18 14.04 -7.61 -16.55
N HIS A 19 14.89 -8.33 -17.28
CA HIS A 19 16.29 -8.58 -16.91
C HIS A 19 17.18 -7.34 -16.96
N LEU A 20 16.94 -6.42 -17.90
CA LEU A 20 17.72 -5.18 -18.00
C LEU A 20 17.45 -4.24 -16.81
N HIS A 21 16.24 -4.31 -16.25
CA HIS A 21 15.89 -3.56 -15.04
C HIS A 21 16.56 -4.16 -13.81
N ASP A 22 16.69 -5.48 -13.73
CA ASP A 22 17.34 -6.18 -12.62
C ASP A 22 18.83 -5.83 -12.56
N ASP A 23 19.56 -5.89 -13.67
CA ASP A 23 20.99 -5.57 -13.73
C ASP A 23 21.26 -4.10 -13.39
N ALA A 24 20.47 -3.18 -13.98
CA ALA A 24 20.58 -1.75 -13.69
C ALA A 24 20.28 -1.43 -12.21
N THR A 25 19.36 -2.16 -11.59
CA THR A 25 19.01 -2.00 -10.16
C THR A 25 20.13 -2.51 -9.26
N GLN A 26 20.76 -3.64 -9.61
CA GLN A 26 21.90 -4.17 -8.87
C GLN A 26 23.11 -3.24 -8.92
N ASP A 27 23.39 -2.67 -10.08
CA ASP A 27 24.48 -1.70 -10.25
C ASP A 27 24.24 -0.43 -9.43
N LEU A 28 23.00 0.09 -9.42
CA LEU A 28 22.61 1.21 -8.56
C LEU A 28 22.80 0.90 -7.08
N LEU A 29 22.35 -0.28 -6.63
CA LEU A 29 22.47 -0.69 -5.23
C LEU A 29 23.93 -0.82 -4.80
N LYS A 30 24.80 -1.34 -5.68
CA LYS A 30 26.24 -1.43 -5.43
C LYS A 30 26.84 -0.04 -5.25
N ARG A 31 26.54 0.90 -6.16
CA ARG A 31 27.02 2.29 -6.07
C ARG A 31 26.55 2.99 -4.81
N LEU A 32 25.27 2.88 -4.46
CA LEU A 32 24.72 3.47 -3.24
C LEU A 32 25.36 2.94 -1.94
N ARG A 33 25.88 1.71 -1.95
CA ARG A 33 26.61 1.12 -0.82
C ARG A 33 28.06 1.58 -0.73
N GLU A 34 28.66 1.91 -1.87
CA GLU A 34 30.04 2.38 -1.97
C GLU A 34 30.15 3.91 -1.78
N ASP A 35 29.07 4.64 -2.08
CA ASP A 35 29.01 6.08 -1.90
C ASP A 35 29.14 6.45 -0.42
N PRO A 36 29.97 7.45 -0.07
CA PRO A 36 30.08 7.92 1.31
C PRO A 36 28.74 8.47 1.78
N PRO A 37 28.39 8.32 3.07
CA PRO A 37 27.15 8.85 3.61
C PRO A 37 27.08 10.36 3.34
N VAL A 38 26.08 10.75 2.56
CA VAL A 38 25.80 12.15 2.26
C VAL A 38 25.25 12.79 3.53
N ASP A 39 25.84 13.92 3.90
CA ASP A 39 25.29 14.76 4.96
C ASP A 39 23.95 15.34 4.50
N LEU A 40 22.86 14.73 4.95
CA LEU A 40 21.49 15.09 4.57
C LEU A 40 21.13 16.53 4.95
N GLU A 41 21.84 17.13 5.90
CA GLU A 41 21.65 18.53 6.33
C GLU A 41 22.12 19.54 5.27
N THR A 42 22.95 19.09 4.31
CA THR A 42 23.46 19.93 3.22
C THR A 42 22.51 19.98 2.01
N LEU A 43 21.50 19.13 1.97
CA LEU A 43 20.53 19.02 0.86
C LEU A 43 19.39 20.04 1.02
N GLN A 44 19.73 21.34 1.04
CA GLN A 44 18.84 22.47 1.37
C GLN A 44 17.47 22.54 0.63
N PRO A 45 17.25 22.03 -0.61
CA PRO A 45 15.90 21.98 -1.17
C PRO A 45 15.09 20.73 -0.79
N THR A 46 15.71 19.66 -0.26
CA THR A 46 15.06 18.39 0.13
C THR A 46 15.30 18.03 1.60
N GLN A 47 15.81 18.97 2.39
CA GLN A 47 16.05 18.77 3.80
C GLN A 47 14.72 18.42 4.47
N ALA A 48 14.71 17.35 5.26
CA ALA A 48 13.52 16.96 6.00
C ALA A 48 13.21 18.03 7.05
N GLN A 49 12.32 18.96 6.74
CA GLN A 49 11.76 19.84 7.75
C GLN A 49 10.82 19.04 8.64
N GLY A 50 10.92 19.22 9.95
CA GLY A 50 9.89 18.79 10.88
C GLY A 50 8.57 19.43 10.47
N ILE A 51 7.70 18.65 9.83
CA ILE A 51 6.42 19.15 9.36
C ILE A 51 5.53 19.31 10.60
N SER A 52 4.86 20.45 10.73
CA SER A 52 3.89 20.71 11.80
C SER A 52 2.98 19.49 12.01
N PRO A 53 2.62 19.14 13.26
CA PRO A 53 1.64 18.07 13.54
C PRO A 53 0.31 18.22 12.79
N GLU A 54 0.00 19.43 12.32
CA GLU A 54 -1.20 19.75 11.54
C GLU A 54 -1.06 19.51 10.03
N SER A 55 0.11 19.09 9.56
CA SER A 55 0.28 18.77 8.14
C SER A 55 -0.34 17.42 7.81
N PRO A 56 -1.01 17.31 6.64
CA PRO A 56 -1.54 16.04 6.15
C PRO A 56 -0.47 14.97 5.91
N PHE A 57 0.81 15.34 5.87
CA PHE A 57 1.95 14.43 5.68
C PHE A 57 2.83 14.28 6.93
N ALA A 58 2.41 14.81 8.09
CA ALA A 58 3.17 14.66 9.32
C ALA A 58 3.10 13.22 9.83
N VAL A 59 4.28 12.60 10.02
CA VAL A 59 4.38 11.32 10.70
C VAL A 59 4.29 11.57 12.21
N LEU A 60 3.08 11.40 12.75
CA LEU A 60 2.84 11.57 14.19
C LEU A 60 3.32 10.33 14.94
N ALA A 61 4.24 10.51 15.88
CA ALA A 61 4.74 9.45 16.75
C ALA A 61 3.69 8.91 17.73
N ASP A 62 2.59 9.66 17.92
CA ASP A 62 1.57 9.36 18.92
C ASP A 62 0.17 9.70 18.37
N VAL A 63 -0.37 8.77 17.56
CA VAL A 63 -1.76 8.90 17.09
C VAL A 63 -2.67 8.54 18.26
N ARG A 64 -3.38 9.55 18.79
CA ARG A 64 -4.41 9.34 19.83
C ARG A 64 -5.39 8.24 19.37
N ALA A 65 -5.70 7.28 20.24
CA ALA A 65 -6.56 6.13 19.92
C ALA A 65 -7.86 6.52 19.21
N LEU A 66 -8.50 7.62 19.62
CA LEU A 66 -9.71 8.13 18.96
C LEU A 66 -9.50 8.52 17.49
N GLN A 67 -8.38 9.17 17.16
CA GLN A 67 -8.06 9.58 15.79
C GLN A 67 -7.74 8.37 14.93
N ALA A 68 -7.01 7.39 15.47
CA ALA A 68 -6.75 6.16 14.76
C ALA A 68 -8.03 5.37 14.49
N LEU A 69 -8.96 5.32 15.44
CA LEU A 69 -10.29 4.70 15.25
C LEU A 69 -11.10 5.39 14.14
N GLN A 70 -10.99 6.72 14.00
CA GLN A 70 -11.62 7.44 12.89
C GLN A 70 -11.01 7.03 11.54
N HIS A 71 -9.68 6.91 11.45
CA HIS A 71 -9.02 6.43 10.23
C HIS A 71 -9.39 4.98 9.88
N VAL A 72 -9.41 4.09 10.87
CA VAL A 72 -9.87 2.70 10.68
C VAL A 72 -11.31 2.67 10.18
N SER A 73 -12.20 3.49 10.75
CA SER A 73 -13.60 3.59 10.31
C SER A 73 -13.72 3.99 8.83
N ILE A 74 -12.94 4.98 8.38
CA ILE A 74 -12.92 5.41 6.98
C ILE A 74 -12.39 4.32 6.06
N MET A 75 -11.29 3.66 6.44
CA MET A 75 -10.71 2.55 5.66
C MET A 75 -11.70 1.38 5.51
N LEU A 76 -12.40 1.02 6.60
CA LEU A 76 -13.42 -0.02 6.58
C LEU A 76 -14.66 0.38 5.76
N LYS A 77 -15.05 1.67 5.78
CA LYS A 77 -16.14 2.15 4.94
C LYS A 77 -15.78 2.09 3.45
N GLY A 78 -14.56 2.49 3.09
CA GLY A 78 -14.07 2.33 1.72
C GLY A 78 -13.99 0.87 1.28
N ALA A 79 -13.61 -0.03 2.18
CA ALA A 79 -13.64 -1.48 1.92
C ALA A 79 -15.07 -2.00 1.67
N GLU A 80 -16.06 -1.56 2.46
CA GLU A 80 -17.48 -1.91 2.25
C GLU A 80 -17.97 -1.44 0.86
N GLU A 81 -17.76 -0.18 0.51
CA GLU A 81 -18.20 0.40 -0.76
C GLU A 81 -17.57 -0.30 -1.97
N VAL A 82 -16.27 -0.59 -1.90
CA VAL A 82 -15.56 -1.34 -2.96
C VAL A 82 -16.06 -2.78 -3.05
N SER A 83 -16.41 -3.42 -1.93
CA SER A 83 -16.97 -4.78 -1.92
C SER A 83 -18.37 -4.83 -2.54
N ASP A 84 -19.20 -3.81 -2.29
CA ASP A 84 -20.52 -3.70 -2.89
C ASP A 84 -20.41 -3.54 -4.42
N GLU A 85 -19.50 -2.69 -4.89
CA GLU A 85 -19.25 -2.46 -6.32
C GLU A 85 -18.74 -3.72 -7.04
N ILE A 86 -17.82 -4.49 -6.41
CA ILE A 86 -17.38 -5.81 -6.88
C ILE A 86 -18.58 -6.75 -7.06
N THR A 87 -19.43 -6.85 -6.03
CA THR A 87 -20.57 -7.78 -6.02
C THR A 87 -21.61 -7.42 -7.08
N GLU A 88 -21.82 -6.14 -7.35
CA GLU A 88 -22.76 -5.64 -8.37
C GLU A 88 -22.23 -5.83 -9.80
N MET A 89 -20.92 -5.75 -10.02
CA MET A 89 -20.32 -5.73 -11.36
C MET A 89 -20.04 -7.10 -12.00
N ALA A 90 -19.99 -8.20 -11.23
CA ALA A 90 -19.98 -9.64 -11.56
C ALA A 90 -19.52 -10.08 -12.99
N SER A 91 -18.55 -9.40 -13.60
CA SER A 91 -18.18 -9.55 -15.03
C SER A 91 -16.69 -9.78 -15.24
N GLY A 92 -15.91 -9.88 -14.16
CA GLY A 92 -14.53 -10.38 -14.21
C GLY A 92 -13.46 -9.32 -14.51
N ILE A 93 -13.81 -8.03 -14.50
CA ILE A 93 -12.88 -6.89 -14.64
C ILE A 93 -12.60 -6.25 -13.27
N GLU A 94 -12.61 -7.05 -12.20
CA GLU A 94 -12.64 -6.51 -10.83
C GLU A 94 -11.28 -6.61 -10.12
N ARG A 95 -10.22 -7.06 -10.81
CA ARG A 95 -8.88 -7.19 -10.20
C ARG A 95 -8.38 -5.88 -9.54
N GLY A 96 -8.73 -4.72 -10.10
CA GLY A 96 -8.37 -3.42 -9.50
C GLY A 96 -9.16 -3.11 -8.22
N LEU A 97 -10.46 -3.42 -8.20
CA LEU A 97 -11.32 -3.23 -7.05
C LEU A 97 -10.97 -4.22 -5.92
N VAL A 98 -10.75 -5.50 -6.26
CA VAL A 98 -10.29 -6.51 -5.29
C VAL A 98 -8.96 -6.10 -4.67
N TRP A 99 -8.04 -5.56 -5.47
CA TRP A 99 -6.76 -5.06 -4.94
C TRP A 99 -6.94 -3.85 -4.02
N SER A 100 -7.82 -2.92 -4.37
CA SER A 100 -8.19 -1.76 -3.53
C SER A 100 -8.81 -2.18 -2.18
N LEU A 101 -9.70 -3.19 -2.22
CA LEU A 101 -10.33 -3.79 -1.04
C LEU A 101 -9.29 -4.41 -0.11
N VAL A 102 -8.43 -5.29 -0.64
CA VAL A 102 -7.35 -5.94 0.13
C VAL A 102 -6.46 -4.89 0.79
N HIS A 103 -6.05 -3.87 0.03
CA HIS A 103 -5.17 -2.84 0.55
C HIS A 103 -5.81 -2.02 1.68
N SER A 104 -7.10 -1.69 1.57
CA SER A 104 -7.84 -0.96 2.60
C SER A 104 -7.91 -1.75 3.92
N VAL A 105 -8.10 -3.06 3.84
CA VAL A 105 -8.12 -3.96 5.01
C VAL A 105 -6.73 -4.15 5.62
N GLU A 106 -5.69 -4.33 4.79
CA GLU A 106 -4.30 -4.44 5.25
C GLU A 106 -3.82 -3.17 5.97
N MET A 107 -4.17 -1.99 5.45
CA MET A 107 -3.87 -0.71 6.09
C MET A 107 -4.59 -0.56 7.43
N ALA A 108 -5.88 -0.91 7.50
CA ALA A 108 -6.64 -0.87 8.75
C ALA A 108 -6.04 -1.79 9.81
N ARG A 109 -5.68 -3.03 9.44
CA ARG A 109 -5.01 -3.98 10.33
C ARG A 109 -3.67 -3.47 10.82
N SER A 110 -2.82 -2.99 9.91
CA SER A 110 -1.48 -2.49 10.25
C SER A 110 -1.54 -1.31 11.23
N LEU A 111 -2.53 -0.41 11.07
CA LEU A 111 -2.76 0.69 11.99
C LEU A 111 -3.19 0.21 13.38
N VAL A 112 -4.09 -0.77 13.45
CA VAL A 112 -4.51 -1.39 14.73
C VAL A 112 -3.34 -2.09 15.42
N ASP A 113 -2.54 -2.87 14.68
CA ASP A 113 -1.38 -3.57 15.21
C ASP A 113 -0.32 -2.60 15.75
N ALA A 114 -0.11 -1.47 15.07
CA ALA A 114 0.78 -0.42 15.54
C ALA A 114 0.30 0.21 16.86
N LEU A 115 -1.00 0.47 17.00
CA LEU A 115 -1.59 0.98 18.25
C LEU A 115 -1.46 -0.03 19.39
N LEU A 116 -1.76 -1.31 19.13
CA LEU A 116 -1.64 -2.36 20.14
C LEU A 116 -0.20 -2.46 20.64
N LYS A 117 0.79 -2.50 19.74
CA LYS A 117 2.21 -2.51 20.08
C LYS A 117 2.62 -1.27 20.87
N GLY A 118 2.16 -0.08 20.46
CA GLY A 118 2.40 1.18 21.18
C GLY A 118 1.83 1.18 22.61
N ASN A 119 0.78 0.40 22.86
CA ASN A 119 0.16 0.23 24.18
C ASN A 119 0.65 -1.04 24.92
N GLY A 120 1.74 -1.67 24.45
CA GLY A 120 2.34 -2.84 25.10
C GLY A 120 1.57 -4.17 24.91
N ILE A 121 0.61 -4.20 23.99
CA ILE A 121 -0.14 -5.40 23.62
C ILE A 121 0.48 -5.98 22.35
N ASP A 122 0.85 -7.26 22.40
CA ASP A 122 1.37 -7.97 21.23
C ASP A 122 0.22 -8.54 20.37
N PRO A 123 -0.05 -7.99 19.18
CA PRO A 123 -1.20 -8.41 18.36
C PRO A 123 -1.12 -9.87 17.91
N GLU A 124 0.08 -10.44 17.73
CA GLU A 124 0.25 -11.84 17.31
C GLU A 124 -0.25 -12.82 18.39
N LYS A 125 -0.16 -12.44 19.67
CA LYS A 125 -0.66 -13.26 20.78
C LYS A 125 -2.18 -13.25 20.90
N ILE A 126 -2.85 -12.22 20.38
CA ILE A 126 -4.32 -12.11 20.40
C ILE A 126 -4.92 -13.15 19.45
N HIS A 127 -4.34 -13.32 18.26
CA HIS A 127 -4.86 -14.23 17.22
C HIS A 127 -4.74 -15.72 17.59
N HIS A 128 -3.90 -16.09 18.57
CA HIS A 128 -3.79 -17.46 19.08
C HIS A 128 -4.78 -17.80 20.20
N THR A 129 -5.59 -16.83 20.65
CA THR A 129 -6.50 -16.99 21.79
C THR A 129 -7.98 -17.02 21.39
N LEU A 130 -8.29 -16.89 20.09
CA LEU A 130 -9.64 -17.03 19.51
C LEU A 130 -9.71 -18.29 18.65
#